data_AF-A0A2V7T6F6-F1
#
_entry.id   AF-A0A2V7T6F6-F1
#
_cell.length_a   1.000
_cell.length_b   1.000
_cell.length_c   1.000
_cell.angle_alpha   90.00
_cell.angle_beta   90.00
_cell.angle_gamma   90.00
#
_symmetry.space_group_name_H-M   'P 1'
#
loop_
_entity.id
_entity.type
_entity.pdbx_description
1 polymer ?
#
loop_
_entity_poly.entity_id
_entity_poly.type
_entity_poly.pdbx_seq_one_letter_code
_entity_poly.pdbx_strand_id
1 'polypeptide(L)'
;MGVPPLYSARHVGGCREPEGIANDVRSRHYRDALGFEIRWLYPGGDIGAVSRDNVAIFFRRRTRPFEPAVHWVFAAAIDATYEELRSLGARIVEPLEEKPWGLRQFTVEDIDGNRFYFHCD
;
A
#
# COMPACT_ATOMS: atom_id res chain seq x y z
N MET A 1 -5.26 -33.26 15.40
CA MET A 1 -4.44 -32.41 14.51
C MET A 1 -5.17 -31.08 14.37
N GLY A 2 -4.84 -30.10 15.21
CA GLY A 2 -5.50 -28.79 15.24
C GLY A 2 -4.68 -27.79 14.45
N VAL A 3 -5.31 -27.11 13.50
CA VAL A 3 -4.73 -25.98 12.77
C VAL A 3 -4.56 -24.82 13.77
N PRO A 4 -3.37 -24.22 13.92
CA PRO A 4 -3.21 -23.09 14.83
C PRO A 4 -3.97 -21.87 14.29
N PRO A 5 -4.55 -21.02 15.17
CA PRO A 5 -5.32 -19.86 14.75
C PRO A 5 -4.43 -18.83 14.06
N LEU A 6 -4.98 -18.23 13.02
CA LEU A 6 -4.44 -17.10 12.27
C LEU A 6 -3.99 -16.00 13.25
N TYR A 7 -2.81 -15.44 12.97
CA TYR A 7 -2.19 -14.36 13.71
C TYR A 7 -3.20 -13.28 14.11
N SER A 8 -3.54 -13.24 15.41
CA SER A 8 -4.07 -12.04 16.04
C SER A 8 -2.98 -10.99 15.95
N ALA A 9 -3.20 -9.95 15.15
CA ALA A 9 -2.42 -8.73 15.20
C ALA A 9 -2.63 -8.11 16.58
N ARG A 10 -1.81 -8.52 17.55
CA ARG A 10 -1.70 -7.81 18.83
C ARG A 10 -1.30 -6.38 18.50
N HIS A 11 -2.08 -5.44 19.01
CA HIS A 11 -1.67 -4.04 19.10
C HIS A 11 -0.36 -4.02 19.91
N VAL A 12 0.78 -4.02 19.21
CA VAL A 12 2.07 -3.78 19.84
C VAL A 12 2.06 -2.30 20.19
N GLY A 13 2.01 -2.03 21.49
CA GLY A 13 1.95 -0.69 22.06
C GLY A 13 3.05 0.22 21.50
N GLY A 14 2.73 1.52 21.48
CA GLY A 14 3.47 2.56 20.77
C GLY A 14 4.98 2.52 20.97
N CYS A 15 5.69 2.06 19.96
CA CYS A 15 7.04 2.52 19.70
C CYS A 15 6.91 3.97 19.22
N ARG A 16 7.29 4.95 20.06
CA ARG A 16 7.49 6.31 19.59
C ARG A 16 8.51 6.27 18.45
N GLU A 17 8.05 6.64 17.26
CA GLU A 17 8.89 6.70 16.07
C GLU A 17 9.90 7.85 16.22
N PRO A 18 11.21 7.59 16.12
CA PRO A 18 12.19 8.66 15.95
C PRO A 18 11.86 9.44 14.68
N GLU A 19 11.72 10.77 14.78
CA GLU A 19 11.27 11.66 13.69
C GLU A 19 12.08 11.52 12.38
N GLY A 20 13.32 11.02 12.45
CA GLY A 20 14.17 10.74 11.29
C GLY A 20 13.76 9.51 10.46
N ILE A 21 13.04 8.55 11.04
CA ILE A 21 12.66 7.29 10.38
C ILE A 21 11.35 7.46 9.60
N ALA A 22 10.40 8.23 10.14
CA ALA A 22 9.15 8.61 9.46
C ALA A 22 9.39 9.43 8.17
N ASN A 23 10.63 9.84 7.92
CA ASN A 23 11.09 10.61 6.76
C ASN A 23 11.79 9.77 5.68
N ASP A 24 11.67 8.44 5.69
CA ASP A 24 12.10 7.65 4.53
C ASP A 24 11.22 7.97 3.30
N VAL A 25 11.84 8.00 2.11
CA VAL A 25 11.17 8.36 0.84
C VAL A 25 9.99 7.43 0.55
N ARG A 26 10.10 6.14 0.90
CA ARG A 26 9.06 5.15 0.69
C ARG A 26 7.88 5.37 1.61
N SER A 27 8.12 5.55 2.90
CA SER A 27 7.06 5.77 3.89
C SER A 27 6.27 7.03 3.57
N ARG A 28 6.95 8.11 3.15
CA ARG A 28 6.28 9.32 2.65
C ARG A 28 5.48 9.06 1.40
N HIS A 29 5.98 8.28 0.44
CA HIS A 29 5.23 7.97 -0.77
C HIS A 29 3.92 7.21 -0.46
N TYR A 30 3.97 6.17 0.38
CA TYR A 30 2.75 5.46 0.78
C TYR A 30 1.76 6.37 1.52
N ARG A 31 2.24 7.29 2.36
CA ARG A 31 1.38 8.23 3.07
C ARG A 31 0.81 9.30 2.17
N ASP A 32 1.67 10.04 1.49
CA ASP A 32 1.33 11.28 0.79
C ASP A 32 0.65 11.00 -0.55
N ALA A 33 1.09 9.97 -1.29
CA ALA A 33 0.56 9.67 -2.62
C ALA A 33 -0.52 8.58 -2.61
N LEU A 34 -0.49 7.66 -1.64
CA LEU A 34 -1.43 6.52 -1.58
C LEU A 34 -2.40 6.59 -0.40
N GLY A 35 -2.28 7.60 0.47
CA GLY A 35 -3.19 7.81 1.59
C GLY A 35 -3.11 6.74 2.68
N PHE A 36 -1.96 6.07 2.82
CA PHE A 36 -1.77 5.11 3.91
C PHE A 36 -1.29 5.79 5.20
N GLU A 37 -1.66 5.21 6.33
CA GLU A 37 -1.07 5.55 7.62
C GLU A 37 0.19 4.73 7.89
N ILE A 38 1.25 5.37 8.37
CA ILE A 38 2.46 4.68 8.84
C ILE A 38 2.12 3.97 10.15
N ARG A 39 2.38 2.66 10.21
CA ARG A 39 2.07 1.85 11.39
C ARG A 39 3.28 1.60 12.26
N TRP A 40 4.41 1.29 11.63
CA TRP A 40 5.70 1.22 12.28
C TRP A 40 6.80 1.20 11.22
N LEU A 41 7.98 1.66 11.61
CA LEU A 41 9.21 1.56 10.84
C LEU A 41 10.33 1.07 11.76
N TYR A 42 11.11 0.09 11.32
CA TYR A 42 12.29 -0.34 12.09
C TYR A 42 13.37 0.75 12.09
N PRO A 43 14.19 0.83 13.15
CA PRO A 43 15.44 1.60 13.15
C PRO A 43 16.26 1.35 11.87
N GLY A 44 16.52 2.42 11.11
CA GLY A 44 17.22 2.36 9.82
C GLY A 44 16.30 2.39 8.58
N GLY A 45 14.97 2.33 8.74
CA GLY A 45 14.01 2.49 7.63
C GLY A 45 13.98 1.33 6.63
N ASP A 46 14.72 0.25 6.90
CA ASP A 46 14.88 -0.88 5.99
C ASP A 46 13.66 -1.78 5.91
N ILE A 47 12.79 -1.77 6.92
CA ILE A 47 11.55 -2.55 6.95
C ILE A 47 10.48 -1.76 7.69
N GLY A 48 9.25 -1.86 7.20
CA GLY A 48 8.13 -1.08 7.70
C GLY A 48 6.77 -1.69 7.37
N ALA A 49 5.73 -1.13 7.98
CA ALA A 49 4.37 -1.39 7.57
C ALA A 49 3.55 -0.10 7.52
N VAL A 50 2.65 -0.06 6.54
CA VAL A 50 1.63 0.96 6.38
C VAL A 50 0.25 0.29 6.29
N SER A 51 -0.81 1.00 6.65
CA SER A 51 -2.18 0.50 6.48
C SER A 51 -3.14 1.56 5.98
N ARG A 52 -4.12 1.14 5.19
CA ARG A 52 -5.24 1.94 4.70
C ARG A 52 -6.48 1.06 4.74
N ASP A 53 -7.53 1.53 5.39
CA ASP A 53 -8.77 0.76 5.59
C ASP A 53 -8.49 -0.64 6.17
N ASN A 54 -8.88 -1.70 5.45
CA ASN A 54 -8.63 -3.10 5.80
C ASN A 54 -7.38 -3.68 5.13
N VAL A 55 -6.55 -2.87 4.48
CA VAL A 55 -5.31 -3.27 3.79
C VAL A 55 -4.09 -2.90 4.62
N ALA A 56 -3.16 -3.84 4.79
CA ALA A 56 -1.84 -3.60 5.36
C ALA A 56 -0.77 -4.05 4.38
N ILE A 57 0.23 -3.18 4.15
CA ILE A 57 1.38 -3.47 3.30
C ILE A 57 2.63 -3.48 4.18
N PHE A 58 3.36 -4.57 4.09
CA PHE A 58 4.69 -4.71 4.69
C PHE A 58 5.70 -4.52 3.56
N PHE A 59 6.66 -3.64 3.78
CA PHE A 59 7.68 -3.33 2.80
C PHE A 59 9.07 -3.39 3.42
N ARG A 60 10.06 -3.59 2.56
CA ARG A 60 11.47 -3.49 2.93
C ARG A 60 12.26 -2.80 1.84
N ARG A 61 13.38 -2.17 2.19
CA ARG A 61 14.36 -1.66 1.23
C ARG A 61 14.92 -2.83 0.42
N ARG A 62 14.99 -2.64 -0.90
CA ARG A 62 15.50 -3.62 -1.86
C ARG A 62 16.59 -2.98 -2.71
N THR A 63 17.63 -3.74 -3.01
CA THR A 63 18.65 -3.35 -3.99
C THR A 63 18.23 -3.89 -5.34
N ARG A 64 18.22 -3.04 -6.38
CA ARG A 64 17.90 -3.46 -7.75
C ARG A 64 19.01 -4.36 -8.33
N PRO A 65 18.69 -5.28 -9.26
CA PRO A 65 17.36 -5.52 -9.83
C PRO A 65 16.47 -6.37 -8.92
N PHE A 66 15.17 -6.14 -8.99
CA PHE A 66 14.14 -7.01 -8.41
C PHE A 66 12.88 -6.91 -9.26
N GLU A 67 12.08 -7.97 -9.27
CA GLU A 67 10.76 -7.95 -9.88
C GLU A 67 9.78 -7.15 -9.00
N PRO A 68 9.01 -6.21 -9.57
CA PRO A 68 7.98 -5.51 -8.81
C PRO A 68 6.89 -6.44 -8.30
N ALA A 69 6.35 -6.12 -7.12
CA ALA A 69 5.22 -6.84 -6.58
C ALA A 69 3.92 -6.41 -7.27
N VAL A 70 2.94 -7.31 -7.27
CA VAL A 70 1.59 -7.06 -7.76
C VAL A 70 0.60 -7.28 -6.61
N HIS A 71 -0.26 -6.30 -6.40
CA HIS A 71 -1.29 -6.29 -5.38
C HIS A 71 -2.65 -6.07 -6.02
N TRP A 72 -3.63 -6.89 -5.65
CA TRP A 72 -5.03 -6.71 -6.02
C TRP A 72 -5.77 -6.19 -4.79
N VAL A 73 -6.45 -5.06 -4.96
CA VAL A 73 -7.11 -4.34 -3.88
C VAL A 73 -8.57 -4.12 -4.26
N PHE A 74 -9.47 -4.74 -3.51
CA PHE A 74 -10.89 -4.49 -3.67
C PHE A 74 -11.24 -3.10 -3.11
N ALA A 75 -11.92 -2.29 -3.90
CA ALA A 75 -12.37 -0.95 -3.54
C ALA A 75 -13.88 -0.83 -3.80
N ALA A 76 -14.69 -0.98 -2.76
CA ALA A 76 -16.16 -0.93 -2.86
C ALA A 76 -16.67 0.39 -3.49
N ALA A 77 -15.98 1.50 -3.21
CA ALA A 77 -16.26 2.81 -3.80
C ALA A 77 -15.12 3.20 -4.77
N ILE A 78 -15.01 2.47 -5.89
CA ILE A 78 -13.86 2.58 -6.79
C ILE A 78 -13.69 3.99 -7.38
N ASP A 79 -14.77 4.65 -7.80
CA ASP A 79 -14.72 6.01 -8.35
C ASP A 79 -14.24 7.03 -7.31
N ALA A 80 -14.70 6.90 -6.05
CA ALA A 80 -14.24 7.76 -4.97
C ALA A 80 -12.75 7.51 -4.63
N THR A 81 -12.34 6.24 -4.61
CA THR A 81 -10.93 5.85 -4.39
C THR A 81 -10.03 6.38 -5.49
N TYR A 82 -10.49 6.32 -6.75
CA TYR A 82 -9.78 6.82 -7.91
C TYR A 82 -9.57 8.34 -7.83
N GLU A 83 -10.62 9.10 -7.56
CA GLU A 83 -10.51 10.57 -7.44
C GLU A 83 -9.67 11.00 -6.24
N GLU A 84 -9.78 10.30 -5.12
CA GLU A 84 -8.93 10.55 -3.95
C GLU A 84 -7.45 10.33 -4.29
N LEU A 85 -7.08 9.16 -4.82
CA LEU A 85 -5.70 8.84 -5.17
C LEU A 85 -5.15 9.78 -6.25
N ARG A 86 -5.98 10.15 -7.22
CA ARG A 86 -5.64 11.17 -8.22
C ARG A 86 -5.34 12.52 -7.56
N SER A 87 -6.17 12.95 -6.60
CA SER A 87 -5.99 14.23 -5.88
C SER A 87 -4.73 14.25 -5.00
N LEU A 88 -4.33 13.08 -4.47
CA LEU A 88 -3.09 12.88 -3.71
C LEU A 88 -1.84 12.82 -4.60
N GLY A 89 -2.00 12.81 -5.94
CA GLY A 89 -0.89 12.72 -6.88
C GLY A 89 -0.34 11.29 -7.03
N ALA A 90 -1.16 10.26 -6.75
CA ALA A 90 -0.80 8.88 -7.06
C ALA A 90 -0.43 8.73 -8.53
N ARG A 91 0.59 7.91 -8.81
CA ARG A 91 0.97 7.60 -10.20
C ARG A 91 0.03 6.54 -10.77
N ILE A 92 -1.08 7.00 -11.32
CA ILE A 92 -2.04 6.18 -12.06
C ILE A 92 -1.42 5.84 -13.42
N VAL A 93 -1.11 4.56 -13.64
CA VAL A 93 -0.49 4.05 -14.88
C VAL A 93 -1.52 3.46 -15.85
N GLU A 94 -2.68 3.06 -15.34
CA GLU A 94 -3.85 2.68 -16.15
C GLU A 94 -5.08 3.37 -15.52
N PRO A 95 -5.84 4.17 -16.30
CA PRO A 95 -6.99 4.91 -15.77
C PRO A 95 -8.13 3.97 -15.38
N LEU A 96 -9.10 4.52 -14.64
CA LEU A 96 -10.33 3.82 -14.29
C LEU A 96 -11.19 3.55 -15.52
N GLU A 97 -11.39 2.27 -15.82
CA GLU A 97 -12.19 1.82 -16.96
C GLU A 97 -12.84 0.46 -16.70
N GLU A 98 -13.87 0.15 -17.49
CA GLU A 98 -14.41 -1.19 -17.64
C GLU A 98 -13.43 -2.03 -18.46
N LYS A 99 -12.89 -3.10 -17.87
CA LYS A 99 -11.95 -3.99 -18.55
C LYS A 99 -12.71 -5.06 -19.38
N PRO A 100 -12.08 -5.63 -20.43
CA PRO A 100 -12.72 -6.67 -21.26
C PRO A 100 -13.18 -7.93 -20.50
N TRP A 101 -12.62 -8.16 -19.31
CA TRP A 101 -12.99 -9.26 -18.40
C TRP A 101 -14.08 -8.87 -17.40
N GLY A 102 -14.73 -7.71 -17.54
CA GLY A 102 -15.92 -7.31 -16.78
C GLY A 102 -15.65 -6.64 -15.42
N LEU A 103 -14.39 -6.33 -15.10
CA LEU A 103 -14.06 -5.58 -13.88
C LEU A 103 -13.93 -4.09 -14.18
N ARG A 104 -14.52 -3.26 -13.32
CA ARG A 104 -14.18 -1.84 -13.26
C ARG A 104 -12.88 -1.71 -12.45
N GLN A 105 -11.82 -1.18 -13.06
CA GLN A 105 -10.47 -1.24 -12.51
C GLN A 105 -9.60 -0.04 -12.92
N PHE A 106 -8.69 0.37 -12.03
CA PHE A 106 -7.54 1.22 -12.36
C PHE A 106 -6.25 0.68 -11.73
N THR A 107 -5.10 1.18 -12.19
CA THR A 107 -3.79 0.70 -11.72
C THR A 107 -2.91 1.85 -11.28
N VAL A 108 -2.35 1.72 -10.08
CA VAL A 108 -1.36 2.65 -9.51
C VAL A 108 -0.01 1.96 -9.39
N GLU A 109 1.07 2.69 -9.64
CA GLU A 109 2.43 2.17 -9.52
C GLU A 109 3.27 3.00 -8.53
N ASP A 110 3.86 2.35 -7.53
CA ASP A 110 4.66 3.03 -6.51
C ASP A 110 6.10 3.37 -6.98
N ILE A 111 6.91 3.95 -6.10
CA ILE A 111 8.32 4.32 -6.38
C ILE A 111 9.24 3.15 -6.73
N ASP A 112 8.87 1.93 -6.33
CA ASP A 112 9.61 0.70 -6.58
C ASP A 112 9.14 0.00 -7.85
N GLY A 113 8.08 0.51 -8.49
CA GLY A 113 7.42 -0.13 -9.62
C GLY A 113 6.34 -1.14 -9.22
N ASN A 114 6.04 -1.31 -7.92
CA ASN A 114 5.01 -2.25 -7.51
C ASN A 114 3.65 -1.76 -8.00
N ARG A 115 2.82 -2.69 -8.48
CA ARG A 115 1.51 -2.37 -9.07
C ARG A 115 0.37 -2.71 -8.13
N PHE A 116 -0.56 -1.79 -8.01
CA PHE A 116 -1.79 -1.92 -7.25
C PHE A 116 -2.97 -1.85 -8.22
N TYR A 117 -3.60 -3.00 -8.46
CA TYR A 117 -4.84 -3.13 -9.21
C TYR A 117 -6.01 -2.90 -8.26
N PHE A 118 -6.59 -1.70 -8.32
CA PHE A 118 -7.81 -1.39 -7.60
C PHE A 118 -9.00 -1.80 -8.44
N HIS A 119 -9.87 -2.65 -7.92
CA HIS A 119 -11.04 -3.17 -8.65
C HIS A 119 -12.29 -3.18 -7.78
N CYS A 120 -13.45 -3.19 -8.43
CA CYS A 120 -14.71 -3.61 -7.84
C CYS A 120 -15.39 -4.63 -8.75
N ASP A 121 -16.31 -5.39 -8.17
CA ASP A 121 -17.13 -6.38 -8.88
C ASP A 121 -18.41 -5.73 -9.45
#